data_AF-A0A7J6TM24-F1
#
_entry.id   AF-A0A7J6TM24-F1
#
_cell.length_a   1.000
_cell.length_b   1.000
_cell.length_c   1.000
_cell.angle_alpha   90.00
_cell.angle_beta   90.00
_cell.angle_gamma   90.00
#
_symmetry.space_group_name_H-M   'P 1'
#
loop_
_entity.id
_entity.type
_entity.pdbx_description
1 polymer ?
#
loop_
_entity_poly.entity_id
_entity_poly.type
_entity_poly.pdbx_seq_one_letter_code
_entity_poly.pdbx_strand_id
1 'polypeptide(L)'
;RPSRQSRGGSMQAPEGGSSRAQNILAQLRARGGQLPPGMKLGDVAADAVELAMDQYGSRFLQNALETATPSERHDVFLAVLSSAQQLTTDPFGNYVIQKLFDYLPEEHIVILSEQLLGDILRLSFHMYGCRVVQKVLENV
;
A
#
# COMPACT_ATOMS: atom_id res chain seq x y z
N ARG A 1 8.07 -10.93 -56.11
CA ARG A 1 7.04 -11.56 -55.27
C ARG A 1 7.66 -12.75 -54.54
N PRO A 2 7.91 -12.66 -53.22
CA PRO A 2 8.01 -13.85 -52.36
C PRO A 2 6.94 -13.77 -51.24
N SER A 3 5.96 -14.68 -51.21
CA SER A 3 5.92 -15.94 -50.44
C SER A 3 6.11 -15.79 -48.92
N ARG A 4 4.94 -15.77 -48.24
CA ARG A 4 4.66 -16.19 -46.85
C ARG A 4 5.71 -17.14 -46.25
N GLN A 5 6.21 -16.78 -45.07
CA GLN A 5 6.53 -17.75 -44.03
C GLN A 5 5.99 -17.25 -42.68
N SER A 6 4.92 -17.90 -42.24
CA SER A 6 4.41 -17.88 -40.88
C SER A 6 5.27 -18.80 -40.01
N ARG A 7 5.93 -18.23 -39.00
CA ARG A 7 6.31 -18.90 -37.75
C ARG A 7 6.02 -17.86 -36.67
N GLY A 8 4.96 -17.97 -35.88
CA GLY A 8 4.69 -19.14 -35.06
C GLY A 8 5.61 -19.09 -33.84
N GLY A 9 5.46 -18.03 -33.05
CA GLY A 9 6.11 -17.85 -31.76
C GLY A 9 5.07 -17.29 -30.80
N SER A 10 4.19 -18.17 -30.32
CA SER A 10 3.37 -17.90 -29.15
C SER A 10 4.35 -17.66 -27.99
N MET A 11 4.63 -16.39 -27.69
CA MET A 11 5.16 -16.02 -26.39
C MET A 11 4.10 -16.44 -25.37
N GLN A 12 4.35 -17.59 -24.76
CA GLN A 12 3.66 -18.02 -23.56
C GLN A 12 3.75 -16.85 -22.57
N ALA A 13 2.59 -16.31 -22.19
CA ALA A 13 2.47 -15.48 -21.01
C ALA A 13 3.07 -16.26 -19.83
N PRO A 14 3.77 -15.60 -18.89
CA PRO A 14 4.26 -16.30 -17.72
C PRO A 14 3.03 -16.86 -16.99
N GLU A 15 3.03 -18.18 -16.76
CA GLU A 15 2.10 -18.83 -15.85
C GLU A 15 2.39 -18.32 -14.44
N GLY A 16 1.83 -17.15 -14.13
CA GLY A 16 1.94 -16.52 -12.82
C GLY A 16 1.04 -17.25 -11.86
N GLY A 17 1.63 -18.02 -10.94
CA GLY A 17 0.94 -18.38 -9.71
C GLY A 17 0.45 -17.09 -9.06
N SER A 18 -0.87 -16.89 -8.98
CA SER A 18 -1.49 -15.67 -8.45
C SER A 18 -0.91 -15.37 -7.07
N SER A 19 -0.30 -14.19 -6.90
CA SER A 19 0.32 -13.82 -5.63
C SER A 19 -0.72 -13.83 -4.51
N ARG A 20 -0.30 -14.06 -3.27
CA ARG A 20 -1.21 -14.04 -2.10
C ARG A 20 -2.02 -12.74 -2.06
N ALA A 21 -1.34 -11.60 -2.20
CA ALA A 21 -1.93 -10.29 -2.30
C ALA A 21 -2.93 -10.15 -3.46
N GLN A 22 -2.64 -10.67 -4.66
CA GLN A 22 -3.58 -10.65 -5.79
C GLN A 22 -4.87 -11.41 -5.48
N ASN A 23 -4.77 -12.54 -4.77
CA ASN A 23 -5.95 -13.30 -4.33
C ASN A 23 -6.77 -12.54 -3.27
N ILE A 24 -6.11 -11.81 -2.36
CA ILE A 24 -6.79 -10.96 -1.37
C ILE A 24 -7.49 -9.79 -2.07
N LEU A 25 -6.80 -9.10 -2.99
CA LEU A 25 -7.34 -7.99 -3.77
C LEU A 25 -8.56 -8.40 -4.59
N ALA A 26 -8.52 -9.56 -5.25
CA ALA A 26 -9.65 -10.09 -5.98
C ALA A 26 -10.88 -10.28 -5.07
N GLN A 27 -10.66 -10.77 -3.84
CA GLN A 27 -11.73 -10.94 -2.86
C GLN A 27 -12.26 -9.61 -2.32
N LEU A 28 -11.38 -8.63 -2.04
CA LEU A 28 -11.79 -7.29 -1.62
C LEU A 28 -12.66 -6.61 -2.69
N ARG A 29 -12.29 -6.72 -3.98
CA ARG A 29 -13.09 -6.19 -5.09
C ARG A 29 -14.46 -6.84 -5.17
N ALA A 30 -14.51 -8.17 -5.06
CA ALA A 30 -15.77 -8.93 -5.08
C ALA A 30 -16.69 -8.62 -3.87
N ARG A 31 -16.12 -8.19 -2.75
CA ARG A 31 -16.82 -7.92 -1.48
C ARG A 31 -16.96 -6.44 -1.15
N GLY A 32 -16.69 -5.54 -2.09
CA GLY A 32 -16.83 -4.10 -1.87
C GLY A 32 -15.91 -3.53 -0.80
N GLY A 33 -14.70 -4.08 -0.66
CA GLY A 33 -13.69 -3.62 0.30
C GLY A 33 -13.73 -4.31 1.66
N GLN A 34 -14.43 -5.43 1.79
CA GLN A 34 -14.49 -6.23 3.02
C GLN A 34 -13.63 -7.49 2.92
N LEU A 35 -12.90 -7.80 3.99
CA LEU A 35 -12.14 -9.04 4.10
C LEU A 35 -13.06 -10.27 4.10
N PRO A 36 -12.51 -11.44 3.74
CA PRO A 36 -13.20 -12.71 3.93
C PRO A 36 -13.60 -12.97 5.38
N PRO A 37 -14.76 -13.62 5.63
CA PRO A 37 -15.14 -14.04 6.98
C PRO A 37 -14.03 -14.86 7.64
N GLY A 38 -13.68 -14.49 8.86
CA GLY A 38 -12.61 -15.15 9.64
C GLY A 38 -11.21 -14.58 9.43
N MET A 39 -11.00 -13.69 8.46
CA MET A 39 -9.73 -12.99 8.25
C MET A 39 -9.73 -11.63 8.95
N LYS A 40 -8.59 -11.28 9.57
CA LYS A 40 -8.36 -10.03 10.27
C LYS A 40 -7.31 -9.18 9.57
N LEU A 41 -7.12 -7.94 10.04
CA LEU A 41 -6.12 -7.03 9.48
C LEU A 41 -4.70 -7.61 9.61
N GLY A 42 -4.37 -8.22 10.75
CA GLY A 42 -3.07 -8.86 10.97
C GLY A 42 -2.75 -9.96 9.94
N ASP A 43 -3.76 -10.70 9.45
CA ASP A 43 -3.56 -11.78 8.47
C ASP A 43 -3.15 -11.26 7.08
N VAL A 44 -3.39 -9.98 6.81
CA VAL A 44 -3.09 -9.33 5.52
C VAL A 44 -2.03 -8.24 5.65
N ALA A 45 -1.46 -8.05 6.84
CA ALA A 45 -0.44 -7.03 7.09
C ALA A 45 0.82 -7.26 6.24
N ALA A 46 1.23 -8.52 6.04
CA ALA A 46 2.37 -8.87 5.18
C ALA A 46 2.18 -8.44 3.71
N ASP A 47 0.92 -8.34 3.27
CA ASP A 47 0.56 -7.94 1.91
C ASP A 47 0.24 -6.43 1.82
N ALA A 48 0.41 -5.67 2.91
CA ALA A 48 -0.08 -4.29 3.05
C ALA A 48 0.45 -3.32 1.98
N VAL A 49 1.69 -3.49 1.50
CA VAL A 49 2.25 -2.64 0.45
C VAL A 49 1.49 -2.81 -0.87
N GLU A 50 1.28 -4.06 -1.31
CA GLU A 50 0.52 -4.35 -2.54
C GLU A 50 -0.95 -3.91 -2.40
N LEU A 51 -1.54 -4.10 -1.21
CA LEU A 51 -2.89 -3.61 -0.92
C LEU A 51 -2.96 -2.08 -0.97
N ALA A 52 -1.99 -1.37 -0.38
CA ALA A 52 -1.98 0.09 -0.33
C ALA A 52 -1.83 0.75 -1.72
N MET A 53 -1.19 0.06 -2.67
CA MET A 53 -1.06 0.54 -4.06
C MET A 53 -2.28 0.22 -4.95
N ASP A 54 -3.28 -0.49 -4.42
CA ASP A 54 -4.55 -0.77 -5.11
C ASP A 54 -5.67 0.16 -4.61
N GLN A 55 -6.57 0.55 -5.50
CA GLN A 55 -7.71 1.42 -5.15
C GLN A 55 -8.60 0.82 -4.04
N TYR A 56 -8.94 -0.47 -4.15
CA TYR A 56 -9.80 -1.15 -3.18
C TYR A 56 -9.02 -1.58 -1.95
N GLY A 57 -7.79 -2.05 -2.12
CA GLY A 57 -6.89 -2.40 -1.03
C GLY A 57 -6.57 -1.20 -0.12
N SER A 58 -6.23 -0.04 -0.70
CA SER A 58 -5.98 1.19 0.03
C SER A 58 -7.21 1.64 0.81
N ARG A 59 -8.39 1.62 0.18
CA ARG A 59 -9.64 1.99 0.85
C ARG A 59 -9.96 1.05 2.01
N PHE A 60 -9.72 -0.25 1.82
CA PHE A 60 -9.87 -1.24 2.89
C PHE A 60 -8.91 -0.94 4.06
N LEU A 61 -7.61 -0.75 3.80
CA LEU A 61 -6.61 -0.47 4.83
C LEU A 61 -6.94 0.82 5.60
N GLN A 62 -7.36 1.88 4.91
CA GLN A 62 -7.74 3.13 5.55
C GLN A 62 -8.85 2.92 6.59
N ASN A 63 -9.92 2.20 6.23
CA ASN A 63 -11.04 1.92 7.13
C ASN A 63 -10.64 0.96 8.25
N ALA A 64 -9.84 -0.06 7.92
CA ALA A 64 -9.40 -1.06 8.89
C ALA A 64 -8.53 -0.43 9.99
N LEU A 65 -7.61 0.47 9.63
CA LEU A 65 -6.74 1.17 10.58
C LEU A 65 -7.52 1.99 11.63
N GLU A 66 -8.70 2.53 11.29
CA GLU A 66 -9.53 3.31 12.24
C GLU A 66 -9.99 2.46 13.42
N THR A 67 -10.36 1.20 13.15
CA THR A 67 -10.97 0.29 14.14
C THR A 67 -10.03 -0.82 14.60
N ALA A 68 -8.84 -0.92 14.01
CA ALA A 68 -7.82 -1.90 14.33
C ALA A 68 -7.27 -1.75 15.77
N THR A 69 -6.84 -2.87 16.31
CA THR A 69 -6.09 -2.91 17.57
C THR A 69 -4.69 -2.29 17.40
N PRO A 70 -4.05 -1.81 18.49
CA PRO A 70 -2.68 -1.29 18.41
C PRO A 70 -1.68 -2.28 17.80
N SER A 71 -1.83 -3.58 18.11
CA SER A 71 -0.99 -4.64 17.54
C SER A 71 -1.14 -4.74 16.02
N GLU A 72 -2.37 -4.76 15.51
CA GLU A 72 -2.61 -4.84 14.06
C GLU A 72 -2.11 -3.60 13.32
N ARG A 73 -2.25 -2.41 13.92
CA ARG A 73 -1.67 -1.17 13.36
C ARG A 73 -0.15 -1.24 13.30
N HIS A 74 0.48 -1.79 14.33
CA HIS A 74 1.92 -2.01 14.37
C HIS A 74 2.37 -2.98 13.27
N ASP A 75 1.65 -4.10 13.07
CA ASP A 75 1.97 -5.06 12.01
C ASP A 75 1.90 -4.43 10.62
N VAL A 76 0.88 -3.61 10.35
CA VAL A 76 0.76 -2.86 9.09
C VAL A 76 1.90 -1.84 8.96
N PHE A 77 2.22 -1.11 10.03
CA PHE A 77 3.31 -0.14 10.04
C PHE A 77 4.65 -0.79 9.68
N LEU A 78 5.01 -1.90 10.32
CA LEU A 78 6.24 -2.63 10.03
C LEU A 78 6.31 -3.08 8.57
N ALA A 79 5.20 -3.58 8.04
CA ALA A 79 5.14 -4.04 6.65
C ALA A 79 5.35 -2.91 5.64
N VAL A 80 4.83 -1.70 5.91
CA VAL A 80 4.91 -0.58 4.95
C VAL A 80 6.11 0.32 5.13
N LEU A 81 6.79 0.29 6.28
CA LEU A 81 7.86 1.24 6.63
C LEU A 81 8.96 1.31 5.58
N SER A 82 9.43 0.15 5.10
CA SER A 82 10.49 0.08 4.08
C SER A 82 10.07 0.68 2.73
N SER A 83 8.77 0.68 2.42
CA SER A 83 8.17 1.22 1.20
C SER A 83 7.47 2.57 1.42
N ALA A 84 7.66 3.23 2.57
CA ALA A 84 6.92 4.43 2.93
C ALA A 84 7.05 5.54 1.88
N GLN A 85 8.26 5.82 1.40
CA GLN A 85 8.51 6.84 0.37
C GLN A 85 7.79 6.52 -0.95
N GLN A 86 7.81 5.26 -1.37
CA GLN A 86 7.11 4.80 -2.58
C GLN A 86 5.61 5.03 -2.42
N LEU A 87 5.03 4.60 -1.30
CA LEU A 87 3.61 4.76 -1.01
C LEU A 87 3.19 6.23 -0.89
N THR A 88 4.03 7.09 -0.31
CA THR A 88 3.80 8.54 -0.25
C THR A 88 3.61 9.17 -1.63
N THR A 89 4.29 8.64 -2.65
CA THR A 89 4.17 9.12 -4.03
C THR A 89 3.15 8.36 -4.87
N ASP A 90 2.50 7.35 -4.31
CA ASP A 90 1.48 6.55 -4.99
C ASP A 90 0.10 7.23 -4.93
N PRO A 91 -0.71 7.20 -6.02
CA PRO A 91 -2.05 7.79 -6.04
C PRO A 91 -3.01 7.24 -4.98
N PHE A 92 -2.80 6.01 -4.48
CA PHE A 92 -3.63 5.36 -3.45
C PHE A 92 -2.87 5.17 -2.14
N GLY A 93 -1.57 4.83 -2.20
CA GLY A 93 -0.74 4.55 -1.03
C GLY A 93 -0.57 5.76 -0.11
N ASN A 94 -0.59 6.98 -0.65
CA ASN A 94 -0.41 8.20 0.13
C ASN A 94 -1.46 8.35 1.23
N TYR A 95 -2.69 7.84 1.00
CA TYR A 95 -3.76 7.87 1.98
C TYR A 95 -3.50 6.91 3.15
N VAL A 96 -2.91 5.75 2.88
CA VAL A 96 -2.55 4.77 3.94
C VAL A 96 -1.46 5.35 4.83
N ILE A 97 -0.44 5.99 4.25
CA ILE A 97 0.61 6.66 5.02
C ILE A 97 0.04 7.79 5.89
N GLN A 98 -0.83 8.64 5.35
CA GLN A 98 -1.52 9.68 6.15
C GLN A 98 -2.33 9.07 7.29
N LYS A 99 -3.03 7.96 7.03
CA LYS A 99 -3.85 7.29 8.05
C LYS A 99 -3.00 6.71 9.18
N LEU A 100 -1.80 6.22 8.87
CA LEU A 100 -0.85 5.77 9.89
C LEU A 100 -0.42 6.94 10.80
N PHE A 101 -0.23 8.14 10.25
CA PHE A 101 0.05 9.32 11.07
C PHE A 101 -1.07 9.65 12.08
N ASP A 102 -2.33 9.34 11.75
CA ASP A 102 -3.47 9.65 12.63
C ASP A 102 -3.66 8.63 13.79
N TYR A 103 -3.11 7.41 13.68
CA TYR A 103 -3.42 6.31 14.64
C TYR A 103 -2.21 5.59 15.25
N LEU A 104 -1.00 5.86 14.77
CA LEU A 104 0.20 5.29 15.36
C LEU A 104 0.59 6.01 16.66
N PRO A 105 1.23 5.31 17.62
CA PRO A 105 1.83 5.97 18.77
C PRO A 105 3.01 6.86 18.33
N GLU A 106 3.30 7.88 19.14
CA GLU A 106 4.33 8.90 18.88
C GLU A 106 5.69 8.30 18.48
N GLU A 107 6.11 7.22 19.15
CA GLU A 107 7.35 6.51 18.83
C GLU A 107 7.44 6.02 17.38
N HIS A 108 6.33 5.53 16.81
CA HIS A 108 6.30 5.08 15.41
C HIS A 108 6.14 6.25 14.44
N ILE A 109 5.52 7.35 14.87
CA ILE A 109 5.42 8.58 14.08
C ILE A 109 6.80 9.18 13.83
N VAL A 110 7.65 9.21 14.85
CA VAL A 110 9.05 9.67 14.73
C VAL A 110 9.78 8.81 13.69
N ILE A 111 9.72 7.49 13.82
CA ILE A 111 10.38 6.56 12.89
C ILE A 111 9.88 6.74 11.45
N LEU A 112 8.55 6.85 11.25
CA LEU A 112 7.97 7.08 9.93
C LEU A 112 8.40 8.44 9.34
N SER A 113 8.49 9.47 10.19
CA SER A 113 8.93 10.79 9.78
C SER A 113 10.39 10.77 9.34
N GLU A 114 11.27 10.15 10.11
CA GLU A 114 12.69 9.96 9.77
C GLU A 114 12.87 9.26 8.42
N GLN A 115 12.06 8.25 8.13
CA GLN A 115 12.07 7.54 6.86
C GLN A 115 11.70 8.44 5.66
N LEU A 116 10.89 9.48 5.88
CA LEU A 116 10.48 10.44 4.84
C LEU A 116 11.39 11.66 4.75
N LEU A 117 12.11 12.01 5.83
CA LEU A 117 12.96 13.20 5.91
C LEU A 117 14.08 13.22 4.86
N GLY A 118 14.62 12.05 4.51
CA GLY A 118 15.69 11.92 3.50
C GLY A 118 15.32 12.49 2.12
N ASP A 119 14.02 12.59 1.82
CA ASP A 119 13.48 13.03 0.53
C ASP A 119 12.48 14.19 0.66
N ILE A 120 12.40 14.84 1.83
CA ILE A 120 11.31 15.76 2.20
C ILE A 120 11.11 16.89 1.19
N LEU A 121 12.20 17.45 0.65
CA LEU A 121 12.15 18.51 -0.35
C LEU A 121 11.49 18.02 -1.65
N ARG A 122 11.89 16.83 -2.14
CA ARG A 122 11.31 16.22 -3.34
C ARG A 122 9.83 15.90 -3.13
N LEU A 123 9.49 15.35 -1.97
CA LEU A 123 8.12 15.00 -1.61
C LEU A 123 7.22 16.23 -1.49
N SER A 124 7.76 17.37 -1.05
CA SER A 124 7.01 18.63 -0.91
C SER A 124 6.48 19.18 -2.24
N PHE A 125 7.19 18.92 -3.34
CA PHE A 125 6.75 19.31 -4.69
C PHE A 125 5.99 18.21 -5.44
N HIS A 126 5.84 17.02 -4.84
CA HIS A 126 5.13 15.91 -5.46
C HIS A 126 3.61 16.05 -5.28
N MET A 127 2.83 15.75 -6.34
CA MET A 127 1.37 15.96 -6.35
C MET A 127 0.61 15.24 -5.23
N TYR A 128 1.08 14.05 -4.81
CA TYR A 128 0.54 13.31 -3.68
C TYR A 128 1.42 13.45 -2.42
N GLY A 129 2.73 13.61 -2.62
CA GLY A 129 3.70 13.56 -1.52
C GLY A 129 3.57 14.76 -0.58
N CYS A 130 3.20 15.93 -1.12
CA CYS A 130 3.02 17.15 -0.34
C CYS A 130 1.99 17.01 0.77
N ARG A 131 0.97 16.13 0.59
CA ARG A 131 -0.06 15.85 1.59
C ARG A 131 0.50 15.07 2.78
N VAL A 132 1.38 14.10 2.51
CA VAL A 132 2.07 13.36 3.57
C VAL A 132 3.07 14.26 4.29
N VAL A 133 3.79 15.13 3.57
CA VAL A 133 4.70 16.10 4.21
C VAL A 133 3.95 17.02 5.16
N GLN A 134 2.76 17.51 4.79
CA GLN A 134 1.90 18.28 5.69
C GLN A 134 1.59 17.50 6.97
N LYS A 135 1.25 16.21 6.84
CA LYS A 135 1.02 15.33 8.01
C LYS A 135 2.25 15.15 8.89
N VAL A 136 3.44 15.02 8.32
CA VAL A 136 4.68 14.98 9.10
C VAL A 136 4.81 16.26 9.94
N LEU A 137 4.63 17.43 9.33
CA LEU A 137 4.76 18.72 10.02
C LEU A 137 3.67 18.97 11.07
N GLU A 138 2.50 18.35 10.97
CA GLU A 138 1.43 18.41 11.98
C GLU A 138 1.75 17.59 13.24
N ASN A 139 2.66 16.60 13.14
CA ASN A 139 2.96 15.63 14.19
C ASN A 139 4.41 15.70 14.71
N VAL A 140 5.15 16.77 14.35
CA VAL A 140 6.53 17.04 14.79
C VAL A 140 6.57 18.29 15.67
#